data_AF-A0A1M6ZKT7-F1
#
_entry.id   AF-A0A1M6ZKT7-F1
#
_cell.length_a   1.000
_cell.length_b   1.000
_cell.length_c   1.000
_cell.angle_alpha   90.00
_cell.angle_beta   90.00
_cell.angle_gamma   90.00
#
_symmetry.space_group_name_H-M   'P 1'
#
loop_
_entity.id
_entity.type
_entity.pdbx_description
1 polymer ?
#
loop_
_entity_poly.entity_id
_entity_poly.type
_entity_poly.pdbx_seq_one_letter_code
_entity_poly.pdbx_strand_id
1 'polypeptide(L)'
;MVTKSRVKAPGPAEDAIAERISELILDAVTHTLSERSPEPGRRYLSAFSGGFTDEQRATELMVTLILVRWLSAARDEVGGDLVEAVLTWIEQELGKRCALRARYTSGPLVDEDSAAQIIRYREGLGPDFLPSMVWQLAAVVALHGDGDPRWLAERVGRSS
;
A
#
# COMPACT_ATOMS: atom_id res chain seq x y z
N MET A 1 19.39 -1.58 -31.64
CA MET A 1 17.98 -1.80 -32.00
C MET A 1 17.29 -2.39 -30.77
N VAL A 2 16.67 -1.55 -29.94
CA VAL A 2 16.08 -1.95 -28.66
C VAL A 2 14.62 -2.30 -28.93
N THR A 3 14.26 -3.57 -28.76
CA THR A 3 12.89 -4.06 -28.87
C THR A 3 12.08 -3.45 -27.73
N LYS A 4 11.26 -2.44 -28.03
CA LYS A 4 10.23 -1.94 -27.11
C LYS A 4 9.26 -3.09 -26.86
N SER A 5 9.41 -3.81 -25.76
CA SER A 5 8.36 -4.70 -25.25
C SER A 5 7.14 -3.83 -24.96
N ARG A 6 6.11 -3.94 -25.81
CA ARG A 6 4.78 -3.43 -25.49
C ARG A 6 4.30 -4.19 -24.27
N VAL A 7 4.17 -3.49 -23.15
CA VAL A 7 3.39 -3.98 -22.01
C VAL A 7 2.00 -4.28 -22.54
N LYS A 8 1.63 -5.56 -22.57
CA LYS A 8 0.30 -6.02 -22.98
C LYS A 8 -0.68 -5.48 -21.94
N ALA A 9 -1.77 -4.86 -22.40
CA ALA A 9 -2.84 -4.45 -21.50
C ALA A 9 -3.34 -5.68 -20.71
N PRO A 10 -3.65 -5.52 -19.42
CA PRO A 10 -4.09 -6.63 -18.60
C PRO A 10 -5.33 -7.30 -19.20
N GLY A 11 -5.41 -8.61 -19.07
CA GLY A 11 -6.59 -9.37 -19.51
C GLY A 11 -7.76 -9.22 -18.52
N PRO A 12 -8.99 -9.55 -18.92
CA PRO A 12 -10.18 -9.42 -18.06
C PRO A 12 -10.11 -10.23 -16.75
N ALA A 13 -9.28 -11.28 -16.70
CA ALA A 13 -9.01 -12.04 -15.48
C ALA A 13 -8.04 -11.32 -14.53
N GLU A 14 -7.06 -10.58 -15.05
CA GLU A 14 -6.11 -9.81 -14.26
C GLU A 14 -6.80 -8.59 -13.63
N ASP A 15 -7.72 -7.96 -14.37
CA ASP A 15 -8.55 -6.86 -13.85
C ASP A 15 -9.43 -7.32 -12.68
N ALA A 16 -10.09 -8.48 -12.80
CA ALA A 16 -10.91 -9.04 -11.73
C ALA A 16 -10.09 -9.39 -10.47
N ILE A 17 -8.84 -9.86 -10.63
CA ILE A 17 -7.93 -10.12 -9.51
C ILE A 17 -7.52 -8.81 -8.85
N ALA A 18 -7.14 -7.79 -9.64
CA ALA A 18 -6.75 -6.48 -9.11
C ALA A 18 -7.90 -5.80 -8.35
N GLU A 19 -9.14 -5.90 -8.86
CA GLU A 19 -10.34 -5.43 -8.18
C GLU A 19 -10.55 -6.15 -6.85
N ARG A 20 -10.45 -7.49 -6.84
CA ARG A 20 -10.57 -8.27 -5.61
C ARG A 20 -9.49 -7.94 -4.57
N ILE A 21 -8.26 -7.73 -5.00
CA ILE A 21 -7.16 -7.29 -4.13
C ILE A 21 -7.43 -5.89 -3.58
N SER A 22 -7.94 -4.98 -4.42
CA SER A 22 -8.25 -3.60 -4.02
C SER A 22 -9.33 -3.58 -2.93
N GLU A 23 -10.38 -4.38 -3.06
CA GLU A 23 -11.41 -4.54 -2.01
C GLU A 23 -10.82 -5.07 -0.69
N LEU A 24 -9.91 -6.05 -0.76
CA LEU A 24 -9.24 -6.55 0.45
C LEU A 24 -8.34 -5.50 1.12
N ILE A 25 -7.69 -4.64 0.33
CA ILE A 25 -6.91 -3.51 0.86
C ILE A 25 -7.86 -2.49 1.51
N LEU A 26 -9.01 -2.18 0.90
CA LEU A 26 -10.01 -1.28 1.48
C LEU A 26 -10.53 -1.81 2.81
N ASP A 27 -10.85 -3.10 2.89
CA ASP A 27 -11.26 -3.74 4.14
C ASP A 27 -10.14 -3.62 5.19
N ALA A 28 -8.89 -3.91 4.81
CA ALA A 28 -7.75 -3.83 5.73
C ALA A 28 -7.55 -2.41 6.27
N VAL A 29 -7.69 -1.38 5.44
CA VAL A 29 -7.61 0.02 5.85
C VAL A 29 -8.79 0.39 6.76
N THR A 30 -10.01 0.05 6.36
CA THR A 30 -11.24 0.34 7.12
C THR A 30 -11.20 -0.27 8.53
N HIS A 31 -10.77 -1.52 8.63
CA HIS A 31 -10.62 -2.20 9.92
C HIS A 31 -9.46 -1.64 10.74
N THR A 32 -8.34 -1.26 10.12
CA THR A 32 -7.23 -0.60 10.83
C THR A 32 -7.67 0.73 11.46
N LEU A 33 -8.47 1.51 10.72
CA LEU A 33 -9.01 2.79 11.19
C LEU A 33 -10.04 2.66 12.31
N SER A 34 -10.94 1.68 12.21
CA SER A 34 -12.00 1.48 13.20
C SER A 34 -11.47 0.81 14.48
N GLU A 35 -10.59 -0.18 14.35
CA GLU A 35 -10.05 -0.94 15.48
C GLU A 35 -8.84 -0.26 16.14
N ARG A 36 -8.25 0.77 15.51
CA ARG A 36 -6.99 1.43 15.95
C ARG A 36 -5.92 0.41 16.32
N SER A 37 -5.73 -0.55 15.42
CA SER A 37 -4.87 -1.70 15.62
C SER A 37 -4.11 -2.03 14.33
N PRO A 38 -2.84 -2.47 14.40
CA PRO A 38 -2.10 -2.92 13.23
C PRO A 38 -2.56 -4.31 12.72
N GLU A 39 -3.32 -5.06 13.54
CA GLU A 39 -3.68 -6.46 13.27
C GLU A 39 -4.57 -6.67 12.03
N PRO A 40 -5.53 -5.78 11.68
CA PRO A 40 -6.25 -5.91 10.42
C PRO A 40 -5.32 -5.94 9.20
N GLY A 41 -4.37 -5.01 9.10
CA GLY A 41 -3.38 -5.03 8.01
C GLY A 41 -2.65 -6.38 7.90
N ARG A 42 -2.24 -6.95 9.05
CA ARG A 42 -1.58 -8.28 9.11
C ARG A 42 -2.53 -9.40 8.69
N ARG A 43 -3.72 -9.44 9.26
CA ARG A 43 -4.75 -10.47 9.04
C ARG A 43 -5.13 -10.54 7.56
N TYR A 44 -5.48 -9.40 6.96
CA TYR A 44 -5.94 -9.34 5.57
C TYR A 44 -4.82 -9.62 4.56
N LEU A 45 -3.58 -9.21 4.85
CA LEU A 45 -2.46 -9.38 3.89
C LEU A 45 -1.55 -10.57 4.18
N SER A 46 -1.82 -11.35 5.22
CA SER A 46 -1.07 -12.56 5.55
C SER A 46 -1.08 -13.58 4.40
N ALA A 47 -2.20 -13.70 3.68
CA ALA A 47 -2.35 -14.62 2.55
C ALA A 47 -1.46 -14.27 1.35
N PHE A 48 -0.99 -13.03 1.26
CA PHE A 48 -0.15 -12.54 0.17
C PHE A 48 1.33 -12.46 0.54
N SER A 49 1.67 -12.69 1.82
CA SER A 49 3.02 -12.50 2.33
C SER A 49 3.82 -13.81 2.28
N GLY A 50 5.07 -13.73 1.86
CA GLY A 50 6.01 -14.85 1.96
C GLY A 50 5.84 -15.93 0.89
N GLY A 51 5.41 -15.55 -0.32
CA GLY A 51 5.14 -16.49 -1.41
C GLY A 51 6.30 -17.45 -1.72
N PHE A 52 6.02 -18.75 -1.68
CA PHE A 52 6.99 -19.80 -1.99
C PHE A 52 6.88 -20.25 -3.46
N THR A 53 5.71 -20.06 -4.08
CA THR A 53 5.48 -20.33 -5.52
C THR A 53 5.61 -19.06 -6.37
N ASP A 54 5.79 -19.22 -7.69
CA ASP A 54 5.83 -18.09 -8.62
C ASP A 54 4.52 -17.31 -8.66
N GLU A 55 3.38 -18.00 -8.57
CA GLU A 55 2.05 -17.39 -8.54
C GLU A 55 1.84 -16.54 -7.29
N GLN A 56 2.27 -17.02 -6.13
CA GLN A 56 2.21 -16.26 -4.88
C GLN A 56 3.11 -15.02 -4.94
N ARG A 57 4.32 -15.14 -5.50
CA ARG A 57 5.23 -14.00 -5.71
C ARG A 57 4.63 -12.97 -6.66
N ALA A 58 3.98 -13.40 -7.74
CA ALA A 58 3.30 -12.51 -8.67
C ALA A 58 2.13 -11.77 -7.99
N THR A 59 1.36 -12.47 -7.17
CA THR A 59 0.27 -11.87 -6.39
C THR A 59 0.78 -10.85 -5.38
N GLU A 60 1.83 -11.17 -4.63
CA GLU A 60 2.47 -10.26 -3.67
C GLU A 60 2.98 -8.98 -4.36
N LEU A 61 3.60 -9.13 -5.54
CA LEU A 61 4.04 -8.00 -6.36
C LEU A 61 2.85 -7.15 -6.82
N MET A 62 1.74 -7.76 -7.25
CA MET A 62 0.53 -7.05 -7.65
C MET A 62 -0.06 -6.24 -6.49
N VAL A 63 -0.17 -6.84 -5.30
CA VAL A 63 -0.60 -6.13 -4.07
C VAL A 63 0.33 -4.96 -3.78
N THR A 64 1.64 -5.17 -3.87
CA THR A 64 2.65 -4.12 -3.65
C THR A 64 2.44 -2.96 -4.63
N LEU A 65 2.26 -3.24 -5.92
CA LEU A 65 2.07 -2.22 -6.95
C LEU A 65 0.77 -1.42 -6.74
N ILE A 66 -0.32 -2.06 -6.32
CA ILE A 66 -1.57 -1.38 -6.00
C ILE A 66 -1.36 -0.42 -4.81
N LEU A 67 -0.72 -0.90 -3.74
CA LEU A 67 -0.43 -0.08 -2.56
C LEU A 67 0.51 1.10 -2.89
N VAL A 68 1.57 0.87 -3.68
CA VAL A 68 2.47 1.94 -4.16
C VAL A 68 1.69 2.98 -4.96
N ARG A 69 0.83 2.54 -5.89
CA ARG A 69 0.01 3.44 -6.70
C ARG A 69 -0.91 4.30 -5.84
N TRP A 70 -1.54 3.73 -4.82
CA TRP A 70 -2.45 4.45 -3.94
C TRP A 70 -1.72 5.45 -3.03
N LEU A 71 -0.57 5.07 -2.47
CA LEU A 71 0.26 5.99 -1.68
C LEU A 71 0.83 7.12 -2.55
N SER A 72 1.22 6.83 -3.79
CA SER A 72 1.68 7.85 -4.74
C SER A 72 0.55 8.82 -5.11
N ALA A 73 -0.67 8.30 -5.35
CA ALA A 73 -1.84 9.13 -5.60
C ALA A 73 -2.19 10.02 -4.39
N ALA A 74 -2.05 9.49 -3.17
CA ALA A 74 -2.22 10.27 -1.95
C ALA A 74 -1.20 11.41 -1.84
N ARG A 75 0.07 11.14 -2.12
CA ARG A 75 1.12 12.16 -2.17
C ARG A 75 0.76 13.27 -3.16
N ASP A 76 0.36 12.90 -4.37
CA ASP A 76 0.08 13.86 -5.45
C ASP A 76 -1.16 14.74 -5.13
N GLU A 77 -2.15 14.19 -4.44
CA GLU A 77 -3.38 14.91 -4.05
C GLU A 77 -3.17 15.82 -2.84
N VAL A 78 -2.47 15.34 -1.80
CA VAL A 78 -2.28 16.08 -0.54
C VAL A 78 -1.14 17.10 -0.65
N GLY A 79 -0.04 16.71 -1.27
CA GLY A 79 1.21 17.49 -1.31
C GLY A 79 1.88 17.68 0.06
N GLY A 80 2.99 18.41 0.10
CA GLY A 80 3.70 18.76 1.34
C GLY A 80 4.45 17.59 2.02
N ASP A 81 4.87 17.81 3.26
CA ASP A 81 5.57 16.80 4.07
C ASP A 81 4.56 15.85 4.74
N LEU A 82 4.07 14.89 3.95
CA LEU A 82 3.07 13.91 4.37
C LEU A 82 3.67 12.82 5.27
N VAL A 83 4.97 12.54 5.13
CA VAL A 83 5.61 11.39 5.79
C VAL A 83 5.65 11.57 7.31
N GLU A 84 6.05 12.74 7.80
CA GLU A 84 6.14 12.97 9.25
C GLU A 84 4.77 12.85 9.94
N ALA A 85 3.73 13.44 9.34
CA ALA A 85 2.36 13.37 9.85
C ALA A 85 1.83 11.92 9.86
N VAL A 86 2.05 11.17 8.77
CA VAL A 86 1.67 9.76 8.66
C VAL A 86 2.37 8.91 9.72
N LEU A 87 3.69 9.05 9.87
CA LEU A 87 4.45 8.26 10.84
C LEU A 87 4.06 8.61 12.29
N THR A 88 3.77 9.88 12.56
CA THR A 88 3.30 10.34 13.87
C THR A 88 1.94 9.72 14.21
N TRP A 89 1.01 9.71 13.26
CA TRP A 89 -0.29 9.06 13.46
C TRP A 89 -0.12 7.55 13.73
N ILE A 90 0.73 6.87 12.95
CA ILE A 90 1.00 5.44 13.16
C ILE A 90 1.60 5.18 14.54
N GLU A 91 2.53 6.03 15.00
CA GLU A 91 3.12 5.89 16.33
C GLU A 91 2.07 6.06 17.43
N GLN A 92 1.19 7.05 17.30
CA GLN A 92 0.14 7.36 18.29
C GLN A 92 -0.94 6.28 18.35
N GLU A 93 -1.41 5.81 17.19
CA GLU A 93 -2.59 4.95 17.11
C GLU A 93 -2.22 3.46 17.06
N LEU A 94 -1.11 3.09 16.41
CA LEU A 94 -0.71 1.70 16.19
C LEU A 94 0.56 1.30 16.94
N GLY A 95 1.25 2.29 17.53
CA GLY A 95 2.44 2.10 18.36
C GLY A 95 3.77 2.29 17.62
N LYS A 96 4.78 2.67 18.39
CA LYS A 96 6.15 2.99 17.91
C LYS A 96 6.80 1.93 17.03
N ARG A 97 6.58 0.64 17.32
CA ARG A 97 7.15 -0.45 16.50
C ARG A 97 6.57 -0.45 15.08
N CYS A 98 5.29 -0.12 14.93
CA CYS A 98 4.63 -0.03 13.62
C CYS A 98 5.17 1.18 12.84
N ALA A 99 5.35 2.32 13.50
CA ALA A 99 5.92 3.52 12.87
C ALA A 99 7.37 3.28 12.38
N LEU A 100 8.22 2.64 13.19
CA LEU A 100 9.58 2.29 12.79
C LEU A 100 9.63 1.38 11.55
N ARG A 101 8.67 0.45 11.42
CA ARG A 101 8.56 -0.42 10.23
C ARG A 101 8.01 0.33 9.03
N ALA A 102 6.95 1.12 9.20
CA ALA A 102 6.34 1.94 8.16
C ALA A 102 7.33 2.91 7.53
N ARG A 103 8.30 3.42 8.31
CA ARG A 103 9.36 4.29 7.80
C ARG A 103 10.13 3.71 6.61
N TYR A 104 10.32 2.39 6.58
CA TYR A 104 11.03 1.72 5.48
C TYR A 104 10.19 1.60 4.20
N THR A 105 8.87 1.77 4.31
CA THR A 105 7.94 1.69 3.17
C THR A 105 7.31 3.04 2.85
N SER A 106 7.85 4.15 3.36
CA SER A 106 7.35 5.51 3.09
C SER A 106 7.81 6.11 1.76
N GLY A 107 8.68 5.43 1.01
CA GLY A 107 9.17 5.91 -0.29
C GLY A 107 8.08 6.43 -1.25
N PRO A 108 6.94 5.74 -1.43
CA PRO A 108 5.84 6.19 -2.29
C PRO A 108 5.23 7.54 -1.88
N LEU A 109 5.31 7.90 -0.60
CA LEU A 109 4.84 9.20 -0.09
C LEU A 109 5.86 10.32 -0.32
N VAL A 110 7.09 10.00 -0.74
CA VAL A 110 8.17 10.96 -0.98
C VAL A 110 8.27 11.28 -2.47
N ASP A 111 8.66 10.30 -3.29
CA ASP A 111 8.91 10.45 -4.72
C ASP A 111 8.92 9.09 -5.44
N GLU A 112 8.94 9.09 -6.77
CA GLU A 112 8.91 7.87 -7.60
C GLU A 112 10.18 7.02 -7.44
N ASP A 113 11.35 7.66 -7.32
CA ASP A 113 12.63 6.96 -7.16
C ASP A 113 12.67 6.17 -5.85
N SER A 114 12.19 6.78 -4.76
CA SER A 114 12.07 6.18 -3.43
C SER A 114 10.99 5.10 -3.39
N ALA A 115 9.89 5.27 -4.14
CA ALA A 115 8.87 4.24 -4.29
C ALA A 115 9.45 2.95 -4.86
N ALA A 116 10.33 3.05 -5.87
CA ALA A 116 10.98 1.88 -6.47
C ALA A 116 11.94 1.15 -5.51
N GLN A 117 12.45 1.82 -4.46
CA GLN A 117 13.41 1.21 -3.54
C GLN A 117 12.77 0.36 -2.44
N ILE A 118 11.47 0.51 -2.15
CA ILE A 118 10.87 -0.13 -0.96
C ILE A 118 10.96 -1.65 -0.99
N ILE A 119 11.01 -2.25 -2.19
CA ILE A 119 11.10 -3.71 -2.37
C ILE A 119 12.38 -4.30 -1.73
N ARG A 120 13.43 -3.49 -1.57
CA ARG A 120 14.68 -3.88 -0.90
C ARG A 120 14.47 -4.20 0.58
N TYR A 121 13.43 -3.64 1.21
CA TYR A 121 13.10 -3.87 2.62
C TYR A 121 12.16 -5.06 2.84
N ARG A 122 11.69 -5.71 1.76
CA ARG A 122 10.75 -6.84 1.83
C ARG A 122 11.23 -7.95 2.76
N GLU A 123 12.46 -8.43 2.57
CA GLU A 123 13.01 -9.53 3.39
C GLU A 123 13.20 -9.13 4.86
N GLY A 124 13.70 -7.91 5.11
CA GLY A 124 13.94 -7.42 6.47
C GLY A 124 12.65 -7.12 7.26
N LEU A 125 11.60 -6.68 6.58
CA LEU A 125 10.29 -6.45 7.20
C LEU A 125 9.48 -7.74 7.34
N GLY A 126 9.70 -8.70 6.44
CA GLY A 126 9.05 -10.00 6.42
C GLY A 126 7.52 -9.85 6.38
N PRO A 127 6.78 -10.44 7.33
CA PRO A 127 5.32 -10.40 7.33
C PRO A 127 4.72 -9.00 7.51
N ASP A 128 5.52 -8.02 7.97
CA ASP A 128 5.06 -6.64 8.13
C ASP A 128 5.35 -5.77 6.89
N PHE A 129 5.91 -6.31 5.79
CA PHE A 129 6.17 -5.53 4.57
C PHE A 129 4.90 -4.90 4.01
N LEU A 130 3.93 -5.72 3.57
CA LEU A 130 2.66 -5.20 3.04
C LEU A 130 1.80 -4.51 4.11
N PRO A 131 1.64 -5.04 5.34
CA PRO A 131 0.90 -4.35 6.41
C PRO A 131 1.42 -2.95 6.69
N SER A 132 2.73 -2.71 6.62
CA SER A 132 3.30 -1.39 6.85
C SER A 132 2.87 -0.34 5.83
N MET A 133 2.53 -0.75 4.60
CA MET A 133 1.96 0.14 3.59
C MET A 133 0.46 0.39 3.83
N VAL A 134 -0.29 -0.62 4.31
CA VAL A 134 -1.69 -0.45 4.73
C VAL A 134 -1.81 0.52 5.90
N TRP A 135 -0.92 0.43 6.89
CA TRP A 135 -0.90 1.37 8.02
C TRP A 135 -0.68 2.82 7.57
N GLN A 136 0.16 3.03 6.54
CA GLN A 136 0.36 4.34 5.94
C GLN A 136 -0.88 4.82 5.19
N LEU A 137 -1.54 3.97 4.41
CA LEU A 137 -2.82 4.33 3.79
C LEU A 137 -3.89 4.67 4.83
N ALA A 138 -3.99 3.91 5.91
CA ALA A 138 -4.90 4.22 7.01
C ALA A 138 -4.58 5.60 7.63
N ALA A 139 -3.31 5.89 7.90
CA ALA A 139 -2.92 7.20 8.40
C ALA A 139 -3.29 8.34 7.45
N VAL A 140 -3.00 8.19 6.15
CA VAL A 140 -3.38 9.16 5.11
C VAL A 140 -4.89 9.40 5.11
N VAL A 141 -5.69 8.32 5.12
CA VAL A 141 -7.16 8.41 5.10
C VAL A 141 -7.69 9.06 6.39
N ALA A 142 -7.08 8.78 7.54
CA ALA A 142 -7.45 9.42 8.80
C ALA A 142 -7.16 10.92 8.81
N LEU A 143 -6.06 11.34 8.18
CA LEU A 143 -5.59 12.73 8.18
C LEU A 143 -6.25 13.60 7.10
N HIS A 144 -6.58 13.01 5.95
CA HIS A 144 -6.98 13.77 4.75
C HIS A 144 -8.23 13.24 4.04
N GLY A 145 -8.64 12.00 4.32
CA GLY A 145 -9.77 11.35 3.63
C GLY A 145 -11.07 11.32 4.42
N ASP A 146 -11.18 12.09 5.51
CA ASP A 146 -12.34 12.07 6.43
C ASP A 146 -12.73 10.67 6.94
N GLY A 147 -11.75 9.75 6.99
CA GLY A 147 -11.97 8.36 7.37
C GLY A 147 -12.56 7.45 6.28
N ASP A 148 -12.78 7.95 5.05
CA ASP A 148 -13.27 7.16 3.91
C ASP A 148 -12.10 6.70 3.00
N PRO A 149 -11.74 5.41 3.01
CA PRO A 149 -10.66 4.90 2.17
C PRO A 149 -11.01 4.83 0.68
N ARG A 150 -12.30 4.92 0.31
CA ARG A 150 -12.72 4.90 -1.11
C ARG A 150 -12.32 6.16 -1.85
N TRP A 151 -12.10 7.26 -1.14
CA TRP A 151 -11.60 8.52 -1.69
C TRP A 151 -10.37 8.31 -2.58
N LEU A 152 -9.39 7.50 -2.17
CA LEU A 152 -8.20 7.20 -2.97
C LEU A 152 -8.46 6.24 -4.13
N ALA A 153 -9.28 5.21 -3.90
CA ALA A 153 -9.62 4.22 -4.92
C ALA A 153 -10.28 4.88 -6.14
N GLU A 154 -11.22 5.80 -5.90
CA GLU A 154 -11.88 6.54 -6.97
C GLU A 154 -10.94 7.44 -7.77
N ARG A 155 -9.89 8.00 -7.14
CA ARG A 155 -8.91 8.85 -7.83
C ARG A 155 -7.95 8.05 -8.68
N VAL A 156 -7.53 6.89 -8.18
CA VAL A 156 -6.69 5.95 -8.92
C VAL A 156 -7.41 5.42 -10.16
N GLY A 157 -8.72 5.15 -10.08
CA GLY A 157 -9.55 4.72 -11.21
C GLY A 157 -9.78 5.80 -12.28
N ARG A 158 -9.80 7.09 -11.91
CA ARG A 158 -9.99 8.22 -12.85
C ARG A 158 -8.73 8.63 -13.60
N SER A 159 -7.55 8.14 -13.19
CA SER A 159 -6.25 8.55 -13.74
C SER A 159 -5.72 7.58 -14.82
N SER A 160 -6.60 6.80 -15.46
CA SER A 160 -6.26 5.82 -16.50
C SER A 160 -6.91 6.15 -17.83
#